data_AF-Q2Y9V2-F1
#
_entry.id   AF-Q2Y9V2-F1
#
_cell.length_a   1.000
_cell.length_b   1.000
_cell.length_c   1.000
_cell.angle_alpha   90.00
_cell.angle_beta   90.00
_cell.angle_gamma   90.00
#
_symmetry.space_group_name_H-M   'P 1'
#
loop_
_entity.id
_entity.type
_entity.pdbx_description
1 polymer ?
#
loop_
_entity_poly.entity_id
_entity_poly.type
_entity_poly.pdbx_seq_one_letter_code
_entity_poly.pdbx_strand_id
1 'polypeptide(L)'
;MKKLSYVAFLVAAALFGTTPVFAQQNDDKGVGGEAANRAVNINLGSTGGALDRGALKSVRKTVGKAISEETVDTFAVYSPRAGGPIPIEGGLNACAEAGFSSKPGEFKAFVKRLRDIRPKAGTFLNVELTDQCKPIEGGGGGAVCGGIAGTRCPEANQYCDFGAKCKMPDAQGQCKTKPTICPQIFKPVCGCDGKTYSNSCTAAAAGVSVEHEGECKKSEPQACGGIAGIPCPEGQACMDDPRDDCDPTRGGADCPGICKGKR
;
A
#
# COMPACT_ATOMS: atom_id res chain seq x y z
N MET A 1 86.85 17.57 -58.77
CA MET A 1 87.11 18.96 -58.32
C MET A 1 85.90 19.41 -57.50
N LYS A 2 86.12 19.98 -56.32
CA LYS A 2 85.11 20.38 -55.31
C LYS A 2 84.44 21.74 -55.63
N LYS A 3 83.18 21.93 -55.21
CA LYS A 3 82.54 23.12 -54.53
C LYS A 3 81.00 22.93 -54.52
N LEU A 4 80.33 22.74 -53.37
CA LEU A 4 79.71 23.72 -52.43
C LEU A 4 78.73 24.73 -53.07
N SER A 5 77.45 24.71 -52.66
CA SER A 5 76.76 25.78 -51.91
C SER A 5 75.22 25.60 -51.81
N TYR A 6 74.62 26.43 -50.94
CA TYR A 6 73.42 26.28 -50.10
C TYR A 6 72.21 27.14 -50.58
N VAL A 7 71.11 27.11 -49.80
CA VAL A 7 69.90 27.99 -49.71
C VAL A 7 68.88 27.91 -50.89
N ALA A 8 67.55 28.01 -50.77
CA ALA A 8 66.65 28.52 -49.73
C ALA A 8 65.19 27.99 -49.90
N PHE A 9 64.41 28.15 -48.82
CA PHE A 9 62.97 27.94 -48.62
C PHE A 9 62.03 28.40 -49.77
N LEU A 10 60.87 27.74 -49.88
CA LEU A 10 59.56 28.43 -49.87
C LEU A 10 58.41 27.48 -49.49
N VAL A 11 57.54 28.02 -48.65
CA VAL A 11 56.38 27.46 -47.96
C VAL A 11 55.22 27.23 -48.94
N ALA A 12 54.54 26.08 -48.85
CA ALA A 12 53.22 25.89 -49.45
C ALA A 12 52.19 25.71 -48.31
N ALA A 13 51.44 26.78 -48.07
CA ALA A 13 50.29 26.79 -47.18
C ALA A 13 49.08 26.21 -47.93
N ALA A 14 48.53 25.12 -47.41
CA ALA A 14 47.20 24.64 -47.78
C ALA A 14 46.29 24.74 -46.56
N LEU A 15 45.36 25.70 -46.64
CA LEU A 15 44.23 25.89 -45.76
C LEU A 15 43.19 24.79 -46.05
N PHE A 16 42.91 23.94 -45.07
CA PHE A 16 41.57 23.36 -44.91
C PHE A 16 41.20 23.43 -43.43
N GLY A 17 40.22 24.28 -43.14
CA GLY A 17 39.68 24.50 -41.81
C GLY A 17 38.95 23.27 -41.27
N THR A 18 39.36 22.91 -40.05
CA THR A 18 38.51 22.49 -38.92
C THR A 18 37.26 21.66 -39.23
N THR A 19 37.41 20.34 -39.20
CA THR A 19 36.38 19.47 -38.61
C THR A 19 36.81 19.19 -37.17
N PRO A 20 35.96 19.41 -36.14
CA PRO A 20 36.27 18.91 -34.81
C PRO A 20 36.11 17.39 -34.83
N VAL A 21 37.25 16.70 -34.88
CA VAL A 21 37.41 15.32 -34.45
C VAL A 21 37.14 15.29 -32.94
N PHE A 22 35.95 14.84 -32.55
CA PHE A 22 35.71 14.46 -31.16
C PHE A 22 36.37 13.10 -30.90
N ALA A 23 37.64 13.14 -30.54
CA ALA A 23 38.26 12.09 -29.74
C ALA A 23 38.07 12.49 -28.27
N GLN A 24 37.02 11.96 -27.66
CA GLN A 24 36.91 11.94 -26.20
C GLN A 24 36.69 10.49 -25.78
N GLN A 25 37.81 9.83 -25.57
CA GLN A 25 37.90 8.60 -24.81
C GLN A 25 37.70 8.99 -23.35
N ASN A 26 36.54 8.67 -22.78
CA ASN A 26 36.32 8.50 -21.36
C ASN A 26 35.04 7.69 -21.16
N ASP A 27 35.16 6.68 -20.31
CA ASP A 27 34.14 5.73 -19.91
C ASP A 27 32.84 6.41 -19.47
N ASP A 28 31.78 6.28 -20.24
CA ASP A 28 30.42 6.39 -19.72
C ASP A 28 29.80 4.99 -19.68
N LYS A 29 30.29 4.22 -18.70
CA LYS A 29 29.44 3.28 -17.99
C LYS A 29 28.24 4.07 -17.49
N GLY A 30 27.15 4.05 -18.25
CA GLY A 30 25.84 4.48 -17.78
C GLY A 30 25.56 3.78 -16.46
N VAL A 31 25.65 4.57 -15.39
CA VAL A 31 25.39 4.33 -13.96
C VAL A 31 24.88 2.91 -13.65
N GLY A 32 25.80 1.95 -13.72
CA GLY A 32 25.70 0.63 -13.08
C GLY A 32 26.38 0.71 -11.72
N GLY A 33 25.92 1.61 -10.86
CA GLY A 33 26.45 1.80 -9.51
C GLY A 33 25.72 0.89 -8.53
N GLU A 34 26.17 -0.36 -8.42
CA GLU A 34 26.09 -1.21 -7.22
C GLU A 34 24.79 -1.10 -6.37
N ALA A 35 23.62 -1.15 -7.01
CA ALA A 35 22.34 -1.35 -6.32
C ALA A 35 22.01 -2.85 -6.16
N ALA A 36 23.02 -3.72 -6.20
CA ALA A 36 22.79 -5.16 -6.09
C ALA A 36 22.86 -5.56 -4.62
N ASN A 37 21.70 -5.87 -4.02
CA ASN A 37 21.59 -6.50 -2.70
C ASN A 37 21.80 -5.60 -1.46
N ARG A 38 21.15 -4.43 -1.41
CA ARG A 38 21.14 -3.57 -0.20
C ARG A 38 20.19 -4.05 0.90
N ALA A 39 19.55 -5.21 0.73
CA ALA A 39 18.66 -5.80 1.72
C ALA A 39 18.83 -7.32 1.83
N VAL A 40 18.26 -7.89 2.88
CA VAL A 40 18.28 -9.33 3.14
C VAL A 40 16.96 -9.80 3.74
N ASN A 41 16.32 -10.77 3.08
CA ASN A 41 15.18 -11.51 3.60
C ASN A 41 15.67 -12.57 4.59
N ILE A 42 15.00 -12.66 5.73
CA ILE A 42 15.32 -13.53 6.85
C ILE A 42 14.07 -14.37 7.16
N ASN A 43 14.14 -15.67 6.91
CA ASN A 43 13.03 -16.59 7.17
C ASN A 43 13.51 -17.73 8.08
N LEU A 44 13.05 -17.72 9.34
CA LEU A 44 13.28 -18.77 10.31
C LEU A 44 11.96 -19.51 10.56
N GLY A 45 11.95 -20.81 10.31
CA GLY A 45 10.75 -21.64 10.47
C GLY A 45 11.06 -23.07 10.89
N SER A 46 10.02 -23.89 11.07
CA SER A 46 10.16 -25.31 11.41
C SER A 46 9.44 -26.20 10.40
N THR A 47 9.93 -27.42 10.18
CA THR A 47 9.35 -28.41 9.25
C THR A 47 8.49 -29.48 9.96
N GLY A 48 7.87 -29.15 11.10
CA GLY A 48 6.97 -30.08 11.81
C GLY A 48 7.39 -30.44 13.24
N GLY A 49 8.01 -29.50 13.95
CA GLY A 49 8.32 -29.63 15.37
C GLY A 49 8.43 -28.28 16.06
N ALA A 50 8.85 -28.27 17.33
CA ALA A 50 9.05 -27.03 18.06
C ALA A 50 10.20 -26.21 17.44
N LEU A 51 9.95 -24.91 17.21
CA LEU A 51 10.98 -23.99 16.73
C LEU A 51 12.15 -23.89 17.72
N ASP A 52 13.38 -23.90 17.20
CA ASP A 52 14.57 -23.61 17.99
C ASP A 52 14.57 -22.15 18.49
N ARG A 53 14.09 -21.96 19.72
CA ARG A 53 14.09 -20.65 20.40
C ARG A 53 15.49 -20.06 20.55
N GLY A 54 16.53 -20.89 20.59
CA GLY A 54 17.93 -20.45 20.63
C GLY A 54 18.33 -19.78 19.31
N ALA A 55 18.01 -20.41 18.18
CA ALA A 55 18.23 -19.83 16.87
C ALA A 55 17.45 -18.53 16.67
N LEU A 56 16.17 -18.49 17.07
CA LEU A 56 15.36 -17.27 17.02
C LEU A 56 15.97 -16.13 17.85
N LYS A 57 16.43 -16.43 19.07
CA LYS A 57 17.12 -15.46 19.93
C LYS A 57 18.41 -14.96 19.29
N SER A 58 19.20 -15.83 18.66
CA SER A 58 20.43 -15.47 17.96
C SER A 58 20.14 -14.55 16.77
N VAL A 59 19.12 -14.84 15.95
CA VAL A 59 18.73 -13.97 14.83
C VAL A 59 18.32 -12.60 15.34
N ARG A 60 17.44 -12.54 16.35
CA ARG A 60 17.00 -11.27 16.96
C ARG A 60 18.17 -10.46 17.53
N LYS A 61 19.14 -11.12 18.18
CA LYS A 61 20.33 -10.46 18.72
C LYS A 61 21.22 -9.90 17.60
N THR A 62 21.43 -10.66 16.53
CA THR A 62 22.25 -10.23 15.38
C THR A 62 21.62 -9.03 14.68
N VAL A 63 20.30 -9.05 14.47
CA VAL A 63 19.55 -7.92 13.89
C VAL A 63 19.59 -6.71 14.81
N GLY A 64 19.25 -6.88 16.09
CA GLY A 64 19.23 -5.77 17.06
C GLY A 64 20.60 -5.09 17.20
N LYS A 65 21.68 -5.87 17.16
CA LYS A 65 23.04 -5.33 17.14
C LYS A 65 23.31 -4.50 15.87
N ALA A 66 22.93 -5.00 14.70
CA ALA A 66 23.12 -4.28 13.45
C ALA A 66 22.34 -2.96 13.38
N ILE A 67 21.14 -2.92 13.98
CA ILE A 67 20.36 -1.68 14.14
C ILE A 67 21.07 -0.71 15.08
N SER A 68 21.55 -1.19 16.24
CA SER A 68 22.28 -0.32 17.19
C SER A 68 23.62 0.20 16.67
N GLU A 69 24.20 -0.47 15.67
CA GLU A 69 25.46 -0.08 15.01
C GLU A 69 25.20 0.69 13.70
N GLU A 70 23.96 1.11 13.41
CA GLU A 70 23.56 1.84 12.17
C GLU A 70 23.92 1.09 10.86
N THR A 71 24.19 -0.21 10.96
CA THR A 71 24.42 -1.07 9.78
C THR A 71 23.11 -1.37 9.07
N VAL A 72 21.99 -1.35 9.80
CA VAL A 72 20.63 -1.59 9.31
C VAL A 72 19.72 -0.48 9.79
N ASP A 73 19.08 0.25 8.87
CA ASP A 73 18.12 1.31 9.20
C ASP A 73 16.67 0.83 9.09
N THR A 74 16.38 -0.03 8.11
CA THR A 74 15.05 -0.59 7.90
C THR A 74 15.00 -2.04 8.35
N PHE A 75 14.04 -2.36 9.23
CA PHE A 75 13.73 -3.74 9.60
C PHE A 75 12.21 -3.98 9.51
N ALA A 76 11.78 -4.70 8.47
CA ALA A 76 10.38 -5.03 8.24
C ALA A 76 10.08 -6.45 8.75
N VAL A 77 9.11 -6.60 9.66
CA VAL A 77 8.63 -7.90 10.13
C VAL A 77 7.32 -8.25 9.43
N TYR A 78 7.34 -9.27 8.58
CA TYR A 78 6.15 -9.69 7.85
C TYR A 78 5.29 -10.59 8.74
N SER A 79 4.03 -10.21 8.94
CA SER A 79 3.05 -11.14 9.49
C SER A 79 2.88 -12.32 8.53
N PRO A 80 2.82 -13.58 9.01
CA PRO A 80 2.43 -14.70 8.16
C PRO A 80 1.10 -14.35 7.49
N ARG A 81 1.06 -14.42 6.15
CA ARG A 81 -0.14 -14.07 5.36
C ARG A 81 -1.35 -14.80 5.93
N ALA A 82 -2.44 -14.08 6.16
CA ALA A 82 -3.75 -14.72 6.28
C ALA A 82 -4.01 -15.50 4.97
N GLY A 83 -4.05 -16.83 5.04
CA GLY A 83 -4.27 -17.71 3.88
C GLY A 83 -3.01 -18.33 3.24
N GLY A 84 -1.81 -18.13 3.81
CA GLY A 84 -0.65 -18.98 3.48
C GLY A 84 -0.75 -20.36 4.18
N PRO A 85 -0.01 -21.39 3.73
CA PRO A 85 0.06 -22.66 4.47
C PRO A 85 0.50 -22.36 5.91
N ILE A 86 -0.38 -22.75 6.84
CA ILE A 86 -0.33 -22.78 8.32
C ILE A 86 0.83 -22.00 8.98
N PRO A 87 0.56 -21.13 9.98
CA PRO A 87 1.62 -20.54 10.79
C PRO A 87 2.41 -21.66 11.49
N ILE A 88 3.56 -22.00 10.93
CA ILE A 88 4.63 -22.73 11.61
C ILE A 88 4.87 -22.04 12.94
N GLU A 89 4.58 -22.78 14.01
CA GLU A 89 4.64 -22.36 15.40
C GLU A 89 5.81 -21.39 15.68
N GLY A 90 5.51 -20.09 15.77
CA GLY A 90 6.40 -19.08 16.35
C GLY A 90 7.63 -18.64 15.55
N GLY A 91 7.68 -18.83 14.22
CA GLY A 91 8.81 -18.43 13.34
C GLY A 91 9.07 -16.91 13.21
N LEU A 92 10.07 -16.55 12.39
CA LEU A 92 10.37 -15.16 12.01
C LEU A 92 10.39 -15.04 10.48
N ASN A 93 9.58 -14.14 9.94
CA ASN A 93 9.69 -13.71 8.55
C ASN A 93 9.93 -12.20 8.56
N ALA A 94 11.09 -11.77 8.09
CA ALA A 94 11.50 -10.37 8.13
C ALA A 94 12.43 -10.01 6.98
N CYS A 95 12.67 -8.73 6.80
CA CYS A 95 13.70 -8.22 5.92
C CYS A 95 14.45 -7.06 6.60
N ALA A 96 15.77 -6.97 6.37
CA ALA A 96 16.63 -5.91 6.85
C ALA A 96 17.32 -5.20 5.69
N GLU A 97 17.32 -3.87 5.67
CA GLU A 97 18.03 -3.05 4.66
C GLU A 97 19.25 -2.38 5.27
N ALA A 98 20.32 -2.30 4.48
CA ALA A 98 21.54 -1.59 4.81
C ALA A 98 21.23 -0.12 5.09
N GLY A 99 21.76 0.39 6.20
CA GLY A 99 21.60 1.79 6.56
C GLY A 99 22.17 2.74 5.49
N PHE A 100 21.67 3.97 5.45
CA PHE A 100 22.11 4.98 4.49
C PHE A 100 23.62 5.26 4.61
N SER A 101 24.12 5.30 5.84
CA SER A 101 25.52 5.54 6.17
C SER A 101 26.36 4.26 6.29
N SER A 102 25.74 3.07 6.18
CA SER A 102 26.44 1.79 6.32
C SER A 102 27.40 1.56 5.16
N LYS A 103 28.63 1.12 5.45
CA LYS A 103 29.57 0.70 4.40
C LYS A 103 29.15 -0.66 3.81
N PRO A 104 29.39 -0.93 2.51
CA PRO A 104 29.06 -2.23 1.90
C PRO A 104 29.66 -3.44 2.64
N GLY A 105 30.87 -3.29 3.17
CA GLY A 105 31.54 -4.35 3.94
C GLY A 105 30.86 -4.66 5.28
N GLU A 106 30.25 -3.67 5.94
CA GLU A 106 29.58 -3.81 7.22
C GLU A 106 28.26 -4.59 7.06
N PHE A 107 27.47 -4.22 6.05
CA PHE A 107 26.24 -4.95 5.72
C PHE A 107 26.54 -6.40 5.27
N LYS A 108 27.57 -6.61 4.45
CA LYS A 108 28.01 -7.95 4.06
C LYS A 108 28.44 -8.79 5.28
N ALA A 109 29.13 -8.19 6.24
CA ALA A 109 29.50 -8.87 7.48
C ALA A 109 28.26 -9.21 8.34
N PHE A 110 27.26 -8.33 8.38
CA PHE A 110 25.97 -8.61 9.01
C PHE A 110 25.26 -9.82 8.36
N VAL A 111 25.15 -9.84 7.03
CA VAL A 111 24.55 -10.98 6.29
C VAL A 111 25.31 -12.27 6.56
N LYS A 112 26.66 -12.22 6.65
CA LYS A 112 27.48 -13.37 7.01
C LYS A 112 27.15 -13.87 8.43
N ARG A 113 27.05 -12.98 9.43
CA ARG A 113 26.68 -13.34 10.80
C ARG A 113 25.32 -14.02 10.89
N LEU A 114 24.35 -13.62 10.05
CA LEU A 114 23.06 -14.30 9.96
C LEU A 114 23.20 -15.73 9.40
N ARG A 115 23.97 -15.90 8.32
CA ARG A 115 24.20 -17.22 7.69
C ARG A 115 25.01 -18.19 8.55
N ASP A 116 25.83 -17.66 9.46
CA ASP A 116 26.63 -18.46 10.39
C ASP A 116 25.78 -19.06 11.53
N ILE A 117 24.53 -18.61 11.72
CA ILE A 117 23.59 -19.20 12.70
C ILE A 117 23.16 -20.59 12.20
N ARG A 118 23.39 -21.61 13.04
CA ARG A 118 23.01 -23.01 12.76
C ARG A 118 21.86 -23.43 13.67
N PRO A 119 20.61 -23.45 13.18
CA PRO A 119 19.49 -23.96 13.95
C PRO A 119 19.59 -25.47 14.21
N LYS A 120 18.95 -25.94 15.27
CA LYS A 120 18.77 -27.38 15.52
C LYS A 120 17.95 -28.06 14.42
N ALA A 121 18.11 -29.39 14.31
CA ALA A 121 17.34 -30.21 13.39
C ALA A 121 15.83 -29.95 13.51
N GLY A 122 15.14 -29.85 12.38
CA GLY A 122 13.72 -29.49 12.31
C GLY A 122 13.43 -27.98 12.33
N THR A 123 14.44 -27.12 12.48
CA THR A 123 14.35 -25.67 12.26
C THR A 123 15.23 -25.28 11.08
N PHE A 124 14.74 -24.40 10.20
CA PHE A 124 15.48 -23.84 9.08
C PHE A 124 15.64 -22.33 9.23
N LEU A 125 16.76 -21.80 8.74
CA LEU A 125 17.02 -20.37 8.59
C LEU A 125 17.45 -20.11 7.14
N ASN A 126 16.64 -19.36 6.40
CA ASN A 126 16.96 -18.90 5.06
C ASN A 126 17.31 -17.41 5.07
N VAL A 127 18.40 -17.05 4.38
CA VAL A 127 18.98 -15.69 4.36
C VAL A 127 19.32 -15.32 2.92
N GLU A 128 18.35 -14.68 2.27
CA GLU A 128 18.38 -14.36 0.84
C GLU A 128 18.62 -12.87 0.65
N LEU A 129 19.63 -12.53 -0.15
CA LEU A 129 19.87 -11.15 -0.53
C LEU A 129 18.75 -10.65 -1.45
N THR A 130 18.42 -9.37 -1.33
CA THR A 130 17.42 -8.70 -2.18
C THR A 130 17.78 -7.22 -2.28
N ASP A 131 17.24 -6.53 -3.28
CA ASP A 131 17.62 -5.13 -3.53
C ASP A 131 17.05 -4.19 -2.46
N GLN A 132 15.83 -4.46 -2.00
CA GLN A 132 15.12 -3.70 -0.99
C GLN A 132 14.09 -4.59 -0.28
N CYS A 133 13.76 -4.26 0.97
CA CYS A 133 12.65 -4.85 1.67
C CYS A 133 11.34 -4.45 1.00
N LYS A 134 10.51 -5.45 0.74
CA LYS A 134 9.16 -5.18 0.27
C LYS A 134 8.42 -4.45 1.39
N PRO A 135 7.77 -3.31 1.13
CA PRO A 135 6.85 -2.76 2.12
C PRO A 135 5.82 -3.83 2.45
N ILE A 136 5.52 -4.02 3.74
CA ILE A 136 4.31 -4.74 4.14
C ILE A 136 3.19 -3.97 3.47
N GLU A 137 2.51 -4.56 2.49
CA GLU A 137 1.48 -3.86 1.72
C GLU A 137 0.33 -3.42 2.64
N GLY A 138 0.53 -2.23 3.17
CA GLY A 138 -0.39 -1.38 3.88
C GLY A 138 -0.12 0.04 3.38
N GLY A 139 -0.40 0.27 2.09
CA GLY A 139 -0.36 1.59 1.46
C GLY A 139 0.86 1.82 0.56
N GLY A 140 0.70 1.53 -0.72
CA GLY A 140 1.69 1.87 -1.75
C GLY A 140 1.20 1.53 -3.16
N GLY A 141 0.29 2.33 -3.71
CA GLY A 141 0.06 2.41 -5.16
C GLY A 141 -0.71 1.24 -5.80
N GLY A 142 -1.84 0.82 -5.21
CA GLY A 142 -2.82 0.06 -5.98
C GLY A 142 -3.25 0.85 -7.21
N ALA A 143 -3.50 0.17 -8.34
CA ALA A 143 -3.98 0.82 -9.56
C ALA A 143 -5.11 1.81 -9.24
N VAL A 144 -5.09 2.99 -9.87
CA VAL A 144 -6.12 4.00 -9.63
C VAL A 144 -7.43 3.50 -10.21
N CYS A 145 -8.49 3.62 -9.43
CA CYS A 145 -9.84 3.22 -9.82
C CYS A 145 -10.83 4.36 -9.56
N GLY A 146 -12.01 4.27 -10.18
CA GLY A 146 -13.01 5.34 -10.19
C GLY A 146 -12.63 6.49 -11.12
N GLY A 147 -12.86 7.72 -10.64
CA GLY A 147 -12.76 8.94 -11.45
C GLY A 147 -13.87 9.03 -12.51
N ILE A 148 -13.77 10.07 -13.35
CA ILE A 148 -14.71 10.32 -14.45
C ILE A 148 -14.79 9.16 -15.47
N ALA A 149 -13.69 8.41 -15.59
CA ALA A 149 -13.63 7.24 -16.46
C ALA A 149 -14.31 6.00 -15.86
N GLY A 150 -14.64 5.99 -14.57
CA GLY A 150 -15.19 4.83 -13.88
C GLY A 150 -14.25 3.62 -13.91
N THR A 151 -12.93 3.85 -13.87
CA THR A 151 -11.91 2.81 -14.02
C THR A 151 -12.10 1.72 -12.97
N ARG A 152 -12.23 0.46 -13.41
CA ARG A 152 -12.34 -0.69 -12.51
C ARG A 152 -10.95 -1.23 -12.17
N CYS A 153 -10.86 -1.92 -11.04
CA CYS A 153 -9.64 -2.62 -10.67
C CYS A 153 -9.33 -3.78 -11.64
N PRO A 154 -8.04 -4.00 -11.96
CA PRO A 154 -7.63 -4.98 -12.97
C PRO A 154 -7.90 -6.43 -12.52
N GLU A 155 -7.85 -6.71 -11.23
CA GLU A 155 -8.04 -8.06 -10.70
C GLU A 155 -9.44 -8.26 -10.09
N ALA A 156 -10.05 -9.42 -10.32
CA ALA A 156 -11.40 -9.73 -9.85
C ALA A 156 -11.53 -9.77 -8.31
N ASN A 157 -10.44 -10.12 -7.62
CA ASN A 157 -10.32 -10.13 -6.17
C ASN A 157 -9.98 -8.75 -5.58
N GLN A 158 -10.03 -7.67 -6.36
CA GLN A 158 -9.80 -6.31 -5.86
C GLN A 158 -11.10 -5.51 -5.77
N TYR A 159 -11.07 -4.48 -4.94
CA TYR A 159 -12.10 -3.46 -4.82
C TYR A 159 -11.48 -2.08 -4.86
N CYS A 160 -12.29 -1.09 -5.24
CA CYS A 160 -11.85 0.29 -5.23
C CYS A 160 -12.08 0.89 -3.85
N ASP A 161 -10.99 1.18 -3.14
CA ASP A 161 -11.04 1.91 -1.87
C ASP A 161 -10.97 3.41 -2.15
N PHE A 162 -12.10 4.09 -2.00
CA PHE A 162 -12.23 5.54 -2.13
C PHE A 162 -11.89 6.26 -0.81
N GLY A 163 -11.67 5.51 0.28
CA GLY A 163 -11.76 6.04 1.63
C GLY A 163 -13.11 6.73 1.87
N ALA A 164 -13.12 7.73 2.75
CA ALA A 164 -14.32 8.49 3.11
C ALA A 164 -14.86 9.45 2.02
N LYS A 165 -14.56 9.21 0.73
CA LYS A 165 -14.82 10.14 -0.38
C LYS A 165 -15.77 9.62 -1.46
N CYS A 166 -16.38 8.46 -1.29
CA CYS A 166 -17.15 7.78 -2.34
C CYS A 166 -18.48 8.43 -2.76
N LYS A 167 -18.99 9.42 -2.02
CA LYS A 167 -20.18 10.19 -2.41
C LYS A 167 -19.87 11.43 -3.26
N MET A 168 -18.60 11.63 -3.64
CA MET A 168 -18.22 12.69 -4.56
C MET A 168 -18.30 12.21 -6.02
N PRO A 169 -18.80 13.05 -6.94
CA PRO A 169 -18.62 12.84 -8.37
C PRO A 169 -17.12 12.67 -8.67
N ASP A 170 -16.79 11.72 -9.54
CA ASP A 170 -15.41 11.44 -9.96
C ASP A 170 -14.44 11.07 -8.83
N ALA A 171 -14.96 10.55 -7.70
CA ALA A 171 -14.11 10.05 -6.64
C ALA A 171 -13.10 9.04 -7.19
N GLN A 172 -11.82 9.29 -6.93
CA GLN A 172 -10.74 8.36 -7.25
C GLN A 172 -10.34 7.59 -6.00
N GLY A 173 -10.06 6.31 -6.19
CA GLY A 173 -9.61 5.40 -5.16
C GLY A 173 -8.39 4.61 -5.58
N GLN A 174 -7.95 3.74 -4.70
CA GLN A 174 -6.89 2.78 -4.97
C GLN A 174 -7.44 1.36 -4.94
N CYS A 175 -7.00 0.54 -5.87
CA CYS A 175 -7.33 -0.87 -5.87
C CYS A 175 -6.68 -1.56 -4.68
N LYS A 176 -7.50 -2.22 -3.86
CA LYS A 176 -7.07 -3.04 -2.73
C LYS A 176 -7.62 -4.44 -2.87
N THR A 177 -6.87 -5.43 -2.42
CA THR A 177 -7.30 -6.83 -2.44
C THR A 177 -8.42 -7.06 -1.41
N LYS A 178 -9.46 -7.78 -1.82
CA LYS A 178 -10.57 -8.21 -0.97
C LYS A 178 -10.06 -9.30 0.00
N PRO A 179 -10.22 -9.12 1.32
CA PRO A 179 -9.90 -10.17 2.28
C PRO A 179 -10.88 -11.33 2.18
N THR A 180 -10.38 -12.57 2.24
CA THR A 180 -11.21 -13.79 2.22
C THR A 180 -11.71 -14.18 3.62
N ILE A 181 -11.02 -13.73 4.67
CA ILE A 181 -11.31 -14.05 6.06
C ILE A 181 -11.37 -12.75 6.86
N CYS A 182 -12.44 -12.56 7.62
CA CYS A 182 -12.62 -11.38 8.47
C CYS A 182 -12.80 -11.75 9.95
N PRO A 183 -12.18 -10.98 10.86
CA PRO A 183 -12.41 -11.14 12.29
C PRO A 183 -13.88 -10.87 12.63
N GLN A 184 -14.41 -11.63 13.58
CA GLN A 184 -15.77 -11.47 14.10
C GLN A 184 -15.83 -10.37 15.17
N ILE A 185 -15.19 -9.23 14.89
CA ILE A 185 -15.23 -8.05 15.76
C ILE A 185 -16.33 -7.12 15.30
N PHE A 186 -17.18 -6.67 16.23
CA PHE A 186 -18.21 -5.69 15.92
C PHE A 186 -17.66 -4.27 16.11
N LYS A 187 -17.34 -3.62 14.99
CA LYS A 187 -16.92 -2.22 14.88
C LYS A 187 -17.56 -1.65 13.61
N PRO A 188 -18.86 -1.31 13.66
CA PRO A 188 -19.66 -1.12 12.46
C PRO A 188 -19.15 0.04 11.60
N VAL A 189 -19.36 -0.09 10.30
CA VAL A 189 -19.04 0.93 9.30
C VAL A 189 -20.17 1.06 8.29
N CYS A 190 -20.37 2.26 7.76
CA CYS A 190 -21.28 2.50 6.66
C CYS A 190 -20.52 2.41 5.34
N GLY A 191 -20.94 1.50 4.48
CA GLY A 191 -20.40 1.34 3.15
C GLY A 191 -20.92 2.42 2.20
N CYS A 192 -20.16 2.69 1.15
CA CYS A 192 -20.57 3.60 0.08
C CYS A 192 -21.82 3.16 -0.69
N ASP A 193 -22.24 1.90 -0.52
CA ASP A 193 -23.50 1.36 -1.02
C ASP A 193 -24.69 1.62 -0.08
N GLY A 194 -24.48 2.39 1.01
CA GLY A 194 -25.49 2.71 2.01
C GLY A 194 -25.82 1.56 2.96
N LYS A 195 -25.04 0.45 2.95
CA LYS A 195 -25.24 -0.68 3.85
C LYS A 195 -24.29 -0.63 5.04
N THR A 196 -24.81 -1.08 6.18
CA THR A 196 -24.01 -1.24 7.39
C THR A 196 -23.29 -2.58 7.35
N TYR A 197 -21.98 -2.56 7.61
CA TYR A 197 -21.14 -3.74 7.72
C TYR A 197 -20.64 -3.89 9.17
N SER A 198 -20.50 -5.14 9.65
CA SER A 198 -20.07 -5.42 11.02
C SER A 198 -18.69 -4.86 11.36
N ASN A 199 -17.80 -4.77 10.35
CA ASN A 199 -16.52 -4.07 10.41
C ASN A 199 -15.97 -3.75 9.01
N SER A 200 -14.89 -2.95 8.96
CA SER A 200 -14.21 -2.57 7.72
C SER A 200 -13.70 -3.75 6.88
N CYS A 201 -13.29 -4.85 7.52
CA CYS A 201 -12.90 -6.05 6.77
C CYS A 201 -14.10 -6.64 6.02
N THR A 202 -15.27 -6.77 6.68
CA THR A 202 -16.47 -7.31 6.04
C THR A 202 -16.98 -6.43 4.89
N ALA A 203 -16.81 -5.11 4.97
CA ALA A 203 -17.07 -4.19 3.85
C ALA A 203 -16.09 -4.44 2.69
N ALA A 204 -14.79 -4.51 2.97
CA ALA A 204 -13.76 -4.79 1.97
C ALA A 204 -13.93 -6.17 1.30
N ALA A 205 -14.31 -7.21 2.06
CA ALA A 205 -14.60 -8.54 1.54
C ALA A 205 -15.77 -8.53 0.55
N ALA A 206 -16.79 -7.72 0.83
CA ALA A 206 -17.91 -7.46 -0.08
C ALA A 206 -17.52 -6.54 -1.26
N GLY A 207 -16.31 -6.00 -1.28
CA GLY A 207 -15.82 -5.09 -2.30
C GLY A 207 -16.34 -3.67 -2.17
N VAL A 208 -16.72 -3.25 -0.97
CA VAL A 208 -17.33 -1.95 -0.69
C VAL A 208 -16.36 -1.08 0.09
N SER A 209 -16.11 0.13 -0.43
CA SER A 209 -15.36 1.17 0.29
C SER A 209 -16.15 1.67 1.50
N VAL A 210 -15.45 2.03 2.56
CA VAL A 210 -16.07 2.61 3.75
C VAL A 210 -16.31 4.09 3.53
N GLU A 211 -17.55 4.54 3.72
CA GLU A 211 -17.90 5.96 3.67
C GLU A 211 -17.57 6.63 5.01
N HIS A 212 -18.05 6.07 6.12
CA HIS A 212 -17.81 6.59 7.46
C HIS A 212 -17.86 5.47 8.52
N GLU A 213 -17.27 5.74 9.68
CA GLU A 213 -17.37 4.87 10.84
C GLU A 213 -18.77 4.90 11.45
N GLY A 214 -19.18 3.80 12.10
CA GLY A 214 -20.52 3.63 12.65
C GLY A 214 -21.51 3.05 11.64
N GLU A 215 -22.70 2.71 12.10
CA GLU A 215 -23.77 2.21 11.24
C GLU A 215 -24.28 3.32 10.30
N CYS A 216 -24.81 2.92 9.13
CA CYS A 216 -25.47 3.87 8.25
C CYS A 216 -26.70 4.47 8.94
N LYS A 217 -26.87 5.79 8.82
CA LYS A 217 -28.11 6.44 9.23
C LYS A 217 -29.24 5.88 8.36
N LYS A 218 -30.24 5.27 8.99
CA LYS A 218 -31.51 4.98 8.31
C LYS A 218 -32.08 6.33 7.87
N SER A 219 -32.60 6.42 6.65
CA SER A 219 -33.31 7.61 6.20
C SER A 219 -34.38 7.92 7.22
N GLU A 220 -34.24 9.04 7.93
CA GLU A 220 -35.27 9.47 8.85
C GLU A 220 -36.55 9.71 8.05
N PRO A 221 -37.72 9.36 8.62
CA PRO A 221 -38.98 9.58 7.93
C PRO A 221 -39.11 11.05 7.54
N GLN A 222 -39.31 11.32 6.25
CA GLN A 222 -39.41 12.69 5.76
C GLN A 222 -40.64 13.36 6.38
N ALA A 223 -40.44 14.50 7.02
CA ALA A 223 -41.53 15.33 7.52
C ALA A 223 -42.31 15.93 6.35
N CYS A 224 -43.62 16.05 6.52
CA CYS A 224 -44.55 16.67 5.58
C CYS A 224 -45.58 17.53 6.30
N GLY A 225 -46.36 18.31 5.57
CA GLY A 225 -47.34 19.22 6.18
C GLY A 225 -46.66 20.38 6.93
N GLY A 226 -47.23 20.73 8.09
CA GLY A 226 -46.86 21.92 8.87
C GLY A 226 -47.20 23.22 8.16
N ILE A 227 -46.91 24.36 8.79
CA ILE A 227 -47.20 25.71 8.25
C ILE A 227 -46.64 25.95 6.84
N ALA A 228 -45.58 25.21 6.47
CA ALA A 228 -44.93 25.28 5.16
C ALA A 228 -45.59 24.38 4.10
N GLY A 229 -46.59 23.57 4.46
CA GLY A 229 -47.32 22.68 3.54
C GLY A 229 -46.40 21.71 2.80
N ILE A 230 -45.37 21.16 3.46
CA ILE A 230 -44.31 20.39 2.81
C ILE A 230 -44.93 19.13 2.17
N PRO A 231 -44.88 18.97 0.83
CA PRO A 231 -45.44 17.80 0.17
C PRO A 231 -44.51 16.59 0.31
N CYS A 232 -45.10 15.40 0.33
CA CYS A 232 -44.32 14.17 0.26
C CYS A 232 -43.82 13.89 -1.17
N PRO A 233 -42.70 13.15 -1.31
CA PRO A 233 -42.26 12.61 -2.60
C PRO A 233 -43.34 11.76 -3.28
N GLU A 234 -43.21 11.60 -4.59
CA GLU A 234 -44.17 10.85 -5.40
C GLU A 234 -44.39 9.43 -4.86
N GLY A 235 -45.67 9.01 -4.79
CA GLY A 235 -46.07 7.70 -4.24
C GLY A 235 -46.23 7.64 -2.71
N GLN A 236 -46.00 8.74 -1.99
CA GLN A 236 -46.19 8.79 -0.54
C GLN A 236 -47.39 9.67 -0.15
N ALA A 237 -48.00 9.38 1.00
CA ALA A 237 -49.02 10.19 1.64
C ALA A 237 -48.44 10.78 2.93
N CYS A 238 -48.80 12.03 3.20
CA CYS A 238 -48.52 12.62 4.50
C CYS A 238 -49.45 11.99 5.53
N MET A 239 -48.90 11.18 6.42
CA MET A 239 -49.66 10.50 7.46
C MET A 239 -49.34 11.09 8.82
N ASP A 240 -50.38 11.23 9.63
CA ASP A 240 -50.29 11.70 11.00
C ASP A 240 -49.36 10.82 11.87
N ASP A 241 -48.71 11.44 12.86
CA ASP A 241 -48.00 10.73 13.91
C ASP A 241 -48.94 10.55 15.12
N PRO A 242 -49.49 9.35 15.37
CA PRO A 242 -50.49 9.12 16.42
C PRO A 242 -49.97 9.29 17.85
N ARG A 243 -48.70 9.69 18.00
CA ARG A 243 -48.05 10.00 19.28
C ARG A 243 -48.18 11.47 19.66
N ASP A 244 -48.62 12.33 18.75
CA ASP A 244 -48.96 13.72 19.04
C ASP A 244 -50.47 13.96 18.96
N ASP A 245 -50.88 15.15 19.37
CA ASP A 245 -52.26 15.64 19.38
C ASP A 245 -52.61 16.44 18.12
N CYS A 246 -51.74 16.44 17.10
CA CYS A 246 -51.81 17.32 15.94
C CYS A 246 -52.24 16.58 14.67
N ASP A 247 -53.55 16.40 14.48
CA ASP A 247 -54.10 15.72 13.28
C ASP A 247 -54.02 16.62 12.02
N PRO A 248 -53.18 16.32 11.00
CA PRO A 248 -53.03 17.11 9.78
C PRO A 248 -54.27 17.03 8.85
N THR A 249 -55.21 16.12 9.11
CA THR A 249 -56.48 16.03 8.36
C THR A 249 -57.60 16.85 9.00
N ARG A 250 -57.43 17.33 10.24
CA ARG A 250 -58.46 18.03 11.02
C ARG A 250 -58.00 19.34 11.69
N GLY A 251 -56.70 19.54 11.86
CA GLY A 251 -56.10 20.59 12.71
C GLY A 251 -55.72 21.90 12.01
N GLY A 252 -55.89 22.01 10.69
CA GLY A 252 -55.51 23.20 9.91
C GLY A 252 -54.09 23.14 9.34
N ALA A 253 -53.61 24.27 8.81
CA ALA A 253 -52.39 24.35 8.00
C ALA A 253 -51.07 24.12 8.76
N ASP A 254 -51.09 23.94 10.07
CA ASP A 254 -49.89 24.01 10.91
C ASP A 254 -49.39 22.65 11.44
N CYS A 255 -50.09 21.54 11.21
CA CYS A 255 -49.70 20.23 11.75
C CYS A 255 -48.70 19.48 10.85
N PRO A 256 -47.50 19.13 11.36
CA PRO A 256 -46.54 18.29 10.65
C PRO A 256 -46.98 16.82 10.69
N GLY A 257 -46.63 16.06 9.65
CA GLY A 257 -46.81 14.61 9.58
C GLY A 257 -45.56 13.93 9.05
N ILE A 258 -45.66 12.62 8.83
CA ILE A 258 -44.58 11.78 8.31
C ILE A 258 -45.00 11.18 6.97
N CYS A 259 -44.14 11.32 5.96
CA CYS A 259 -44.36 10.66 4.68
C CYS A 259 -44.27 9.14 4.81
N LYS A 260 -45.34 8.46 4.42
CA LYS A 260 -45.43 7.01 4.37
C LYS A 260 -45.91 6.56 3.00
N GLY A 261 -45.45 5.40 2.55
CA GLY A 261 -45.90 4.81 1.28
C GLY A 261 -47.41 4.58 1.29
N LYS A 262 -48.08 4.94 0.19
CA LYS A 262 -49.49 4.60 -0.03
C LYS A 262 -49.57 3.08 -0.21
N ARG A 263 -50.12 2.36 0.77
CA ARG A 263 -50.46 0.94 0.64
C ARG A 263 -51.70 0.77 -0.22
#